data_AF-A0A9P8GCL9-F1
#
_entry.id   AF-A0A9P8GCL9-F1
#
_cell.length_a   1.000
_cell.length_b   1.000
_cell.length_c   1.000
_cell.angle_alpha   90.00
_cell.angle_beta   90.00
_cell.angle_gamma   90.00
#
_symmetry.space_group_name_H-M   'P 1'
#
loop_
_entity.id
_entity.type
_entity.pdbx_description
1 polymer ?
#
loop_
_entity_poly.entity_id
_entity_poly.type
_entity_poly.pdbx_seq_one_letter_code
_entity_poly.pdbx_strand_id
1 'polypeptide(L)'
;MGKDKGDKGGFQLKVPKGTKDWEGKDMVIRDKIFSTITNVFKRHGAVTIDTPVFELKEILSGKYGEDSKLIYDLADQGGELCSLRYDLTVPFARWLAMNTSVQNIKRYHIAKVYRRDQPAMTKGRMREFYQCDFDIAGSYDPMIPDAEILRIACEIFDELGWKGKYTIKLNHRKILDGIFSVCGVPTDKLRTISSAVDKLDKSPWDEVKREMTEEKGLDPEIADKIGNYVVRKGGRDLLKDLQADATLSANESAKAGLDNIEILFNYLDTFGVLDRISFDMSLARGLDYYTGVIYEIVTEGSAPKTSEGQKVQAKSKKPKNEDEDRSNDPSVGVGSVAAGGRYDELVGMFSGKNNLPCVGISFGVERIFSITKARMEAEGNKSVRTNEVDVYVMAFGGKGFEGLLPERMQVAKRLWDAGIKAEFSWKVKPKLPAQFKAAETNGVPFAIILAEEELKNGQFKLKEMGLPEGHPEKDGVPYSMDKLEEAVAAKIEASKQAQLTSVDAVAEKLDTTNLDAAAAATPKTS
;
A
#
# COMPACT_ATOMS: atom_id res chain seq x y z
N MET A 1 -43.84 -9.97 -34.44
CA MET A 1 -43.76 -8.59 -33.90
C MET A 1 -43.91 -8.63 -32.39
N GLY A 2 -42.83 -8.98 -31.68
CA GLY A 2 -42.77 -8.81 -30.23
C GLY A 2 -42.46 -7.35 -29.94
N LYS A 3 -43.33 -6.66 -29.20
CA LYS A 3 -43.07 -5.31 -28.73
C LYS A 3 -41.95 -5.37 -27.71
N ASP A 4 -40.75 -4.96 -28.11
CA ASP A 4 -39.73 -4.51 -27.17
C ASP A 4 -40.34 -3.39 -26.32
N LYS A 5 -40.62 -3.72 -25.06
CA LYS A 5 -40.84 -2.70 -24.04
C LYS A 5 -39.50 -2.01 -23.87
N GLY A 6 -39.32 -0.91 -24.59
CA GLY A 6 -38.20 0.00 -24.41
C GLY A 6 -38.08 0.33 -22.93
N ASP A 7 -37.01 -0.19 -22.33
CA ASP A 7 -36.64 0.09 -20.97
C ASP A 7 -36.32 1.58 -20.88
N LYS A 8 -37.31 2.37 -20.45
CA LYS A 8 -37.12 3.77 -20.06
C LYS A 8 -36.43 3.83 -18.69
N GLY A 9 -35.37 3.05 -18.50
CA GLY A 9 -34.45 3.21 -17.39
C GLY A 9 -33.70 4.53 -17.58
N GLY A 10 -33.93 5.50 -16.70
CA GLY A 10 -33.21 6.77 -16.74
C GLY A 10 -31.70 6.53 -16.72
N PHE A 11 -30.97 7.19 -17.63
CA PHE A 11 -29.51 7.16 -17.66
C PHE A 11 -28.96 7.62 -16.31
N GLN A 12 -28.30 6.72 -15.58
CA GLN A 12 -27.67 7.03 -14.30
C GLN A 12 -26.18 7.26 -14.52
N LEU A 13 -25.72 8.50 -14.34
CA LEU A 13 -24.29 8.83 -14.36
C LEU A 13 -23.62 8.27 -13.10
N LYS A 14 -22.80 7.23 -13.26
CA LYS A 14 -22.02 6.61 -12.19
C LYS A 14 -20.80 5.89 -12.75
N VAL A 15 -19.78 5.72 -11.92
CA VAL A 15 -18.68 4.80 -12.19
C VAL A 15 -19.12 3.34 -12.01
N PRO A 16 -18.43 2.36 -12.62
CA PRO A 16 -18.68 0.95 -12.37
C PRO A 16 -18.60 0.57 -10.88
N LYS A 17 -19.42 -0.39 -10.45
CA LYS A 17 -19.44 -0.86 -9.06
C LYS A 17 -18.05 -1.31 -8.62
N GLY A 18 -17.63 -0.84 -7.44
CA GLY A 18 -16.32 -1.18 -6.88
C GLY A 18 -15.15 -0.40 -7.49
N THR A 19 -15.42 0.64 -8.29
CA THR A 19 -14.42 1.58 -8.81
C THR A 19 -14.68 2.98 -8.24
N LYS A 20 -13.70 3.87 -8.30
CA LYS A 20 -13.78 5.23 -7.74
C LYS A 20 -12.89 6.20 -8.52
N ASP A 21 -13.41 7.39 -8.78
CA ASP A 21 -12.62 8.54 -9.21
C ASP A 21 -11.88 9.16 -8.02
N TRP A 22 -10.60 9.49 -8.22
CA TRP A 22 -9.75 10.04 -7.18
C TRP A 22 -9.49 11.52 -7.45
N GLU A 23 -9.67 12.36 -6.43
CA GLU A 23 -9.55 13.81 -6.57
C GLU A 23 -9.04 14.51 -5.30
N GLY A 24 -8.62 15.76 -5.44
CA GLY A 24 -8.28 16.65 -4.33
C GLY A 24 -7.25 16.07 -3.37
N LYS A 25 -7.55 16.12 -2.07
CA LYS A 25 -6.63 15.65 -1.02
C LYS A 25 -6.33 14.17 -1.10
N ASP A 26 -7.27 13.36 -1.58
CA ASP A 26 -7.08 11.92 -1.70
C ASP A 26 -5.96 11.60 -2.70
N MET A 27 -5.87 12.34 -3.82
CA MET A 27 -4.79 12.16 -4.80
C MET A 27 -3.41 12.54 -4.23
N VAL A 28 -3.30 13.64 -3.49
CA VAL A 28 -2.02 14.05 -2.89
C VAL A 28 -1.50 13.02 -1.88
N ILE A 29 -2.39 12.45 -1.06
CA ILE A 29 -2.00 11.40 -0.13
C ILE A 29 -1.55 10.14 -0.91
N ARG A 30 -2.25 9.76 -1.99
CA ARG A 30 -1.85 8.63 -2.84
C ARG A 30 -0.50 8.86 -3.50
N ASP A 31 -0.27 10.04 -4.06
CA ASP A 31 1.01 10.38 -4.71
C ASP A 31 2.17 10.34 -3.71
N LYS A 32 1.94 10.78 -2.46
CA LYS A 32 2.93 10.62 -1.38
C LYS A 32 3.20 9.15 -1.06
N ILE A 33 2.16 8.31 -0.99
CA ILE A 33 2.32 6.87 -0.76
C ILE A 33 3.12 6.23 -1.90
N PHE A 34 2.74 6.48 -3.16
CA PHE A 34 3.45 5.96 -4.33
C PHE A 34 4.90 6.41 -4.38
N SER A 35 5.16 7.68 -4.10
CA SER A 35 6.51 8.24 -4.11
C SER A 35 7.38 7.61 -3.03
N THR A 36 6.84 7.43 -1.82
CA THR A 36 7.55 6.77 -0.70
C THR A 36 7.91 5.33 -1.06
N ILE A 37 6.93 4.54 -1.53
CA ILE A 37 7.13 3.16 -1.97
C ILE A 37 8.18 3.08 -3.09
N THR A 38 8.03 3.92 -4.11
CA THR A 38 8.94 3.95 -5.28
C THR A 38 10.38 4.31 -4.87
N ASN A 39 10.54 5.24 -3.93
CA ASN A 39 11.86 5.65 -3.45
C ASN A 39 12.57 4.51 -2.72
N VAL A 40 11.86 3.75 -1.87
CA VAL A 40 12.42 2.55 -1.22
C VAL A 40 12.76 1.49 -2.25
N PHE A 41 11.86 1.20 -3.22
CA PHE A 41 12.16 0.24 -4.28
C PHE A 41 13.42 0.59 -5.08
N LYS A 42 13.59 1.87 -5.44
CA LYS A 42 14.80 2.37 -6.12
C LYS A 42 16.04 2.30 -5.23
N ARG A 43 15.91 2.56 -3.93
CA ARG A 43 17.01 2.44 -2.95
C ARG A 43 17.57 1.02 -2.90
N HIS A 44 16.70 0.03 -3.07
CA HIS A 44 17.08 -1.38 -3.16
C HIS A 44 17.52 -1.83 -4.56
N GLY A 45 17.68 -0.89 -5.51
CA GLY A 45 18.22 -1.15 -6.84
C GLY A 45 17.26 -1.86 -7.79
N ALA A 46 15.96 -1.86 -7.52
CA ALA A 46 14.98 -2.48 -8.41
C ALA A 46 14.77 -1.65 -9.68
N VAL A 47 14.71 -2.35 -10.82
CA VAL A 47 14.29 -1.77 -12.10
C VAL A 47 12.76 -1.81 -12.23
N THR A 48 12.20 -0.99 -13.11
CA THR A 48 10.76 -1.04 -13.40
C THR A 48 10.48 -1.79 -14.69
N ILE A 49 9.37 -2.52 -14.73
CA ILE A 49 8.75 -3.01 -15.96
C ILE A 49 7.28 -2.57 -15.99
N ASP A 50 6.65 -2.69 -17.15
CA ASP A 50 5.20 -2.58 -17.28
C ASP A 50 4.68 -3.66 -18.22
N THR A 51 3.46 -4.14 -17.95
CA THR A 51 2.80 -5.17 -18.76
C THR A 51 1.43 -4.66 -19.21
N PRO A 52 0.88 -5.21 -20.30
CA PRO A 52 -0.49 -4.92 -20.71
C PRO A 52 -1.50 -5.12 -19.57
N VAL A 53 -2.60 -4.35 -19.61
CA VAL A 53 -3.66 -4.42 -18.59
C VAL A 53 -4.49 -5.71 -18.70
N PHE A 54 -4.53 -6.31 -19.87
CA PHE A 54 -5.14 -7.61 -20.13
C PHE A 54 -4.07 -8.60 -20.62
N GLU A 55 -4.25 -9.86 -20.25
CA GLU A 55 -3.45 -10.99 -20.68
C GLU A 55 -4.36 -11.96 -21.46
N LEU A 56 -3.77 -12.87 -22.23
CA LEU A 56 -4.52 -13.98 -22.81
C LEU A 56 -5.19 -14.77 -21.67
N LYS A 57 -6.45 -15.14 -21.85
CA LYS A 57 -7.25 -15.82 -20.82
C LYS A 57 -6.59 -17.10 -20.30
N GLU A 58 -5.91 -17.83 -21.18
CA GLU A 58 -5.17 -19.05 -20.83
C GLU A 58 -3.99 -18.80 -19.87
N ILE A 59 -3.36 -17.61 -19.92
CA ILE A 59 -2.24 -17.25 -19.03
C ILE A 59 -2.71 -17.14 -17.58
N LEU A 60 -3.94 -16.66 -17.36
CA LEU A 60 -4.52 -16.47 -16.03
C LEU A 60 -5.26 -17.72 -15.52
N SER A 61 -5.56 -18.67 -16.40
CA SER A 61 -6.37 -19.84 -16.07
C SER A 61 -5.61 -20.84 -15.19
N GLY A 62 -6.24 -21.28 -14.09
CA GLY A 62 -5.69 -22.30 -13.19
C GLY A 62 -4.53 -21.85 -12.30
N LYS A 63 -4.22 -20.55 -12.24
CA LYS A 63 -3.13 -20.00 -11.39
C LYS A 63 -3.60 -19.54 -10.01
N TYR A 64 -4.89 -19.31 -9.85
CA TYR A 64 -5.46 -18.63 -8.68
C TYR A 64 -6.42 -19.51 -7.87
N GLY A 65 -6.45 -20.82 -8.11
CA GLY A 65 -7.36 -21.73 -7.39
C GLY A 65 -8.82 -21.28 -7.48
N GLU A 66 -9.52 -21.26 -6.33
CA GLU A 66 -10.91 -20.81 -6.21
C GLU A 66 -11.15 -19.35 -6.63
N ASP A 67 -10.11 -18.50 -6.58
CA ASP A 67 -10.21 -17.09 -6.93
C ASP A 67 -10.27 -16.85 -8.45
N SER A 68 -9.99 -17.86 -9.26
CA SER A 68 -10.07 -17.78 -10.74
C SER A 68 -11.46 -17.34 -11.23
N LYS A 69 -12.53 -17.62 -10.46
CA LYS A 69 -13.92 -17.19 -10.76
C LYS A 69 -14.13 -15.68 -10.71
N LEU A 70 -13.18 -14.94 -10.10
CA LEU A 70 -13.27 -13.50 -9.87
C LEU A 70 -12.59 -12.68 -10.97
N ILE A 71 -12.09 -13.31 -12.03
CA ILE A 71 -11.43 -12.63 -13.15
C ILE A 71 -12.47 -11.91 -14.03
N TYR A 72 -12.09 -10.74 -14.55
CA TYR A 72 -12.85 -10.02 -15.57
C TYR A 72 -12.43 -10.48 -16.97
N ASP A 73 -13.36 -11.10 -17.70
CA ASP A 73 -13.17 -11.47 -19.10
C ASP A 73 -13.62 -10.33 -20.03
N LEU A 74 -12.88 -10.11 -21.11
CA LEU A 74 -13.30 -9.23 -22.19
C LEU A 74 -14.34 -9.95 -23.07
N ALA A 75 -15.20 -9.17 -23.73
CA ALA A 75 -16.16 -9.71 -24.68
C ALA A 75 -15.42 -10.33 -25.88
N ASP A 76 -15.91 -11.47 -26.37
CA ASP A 76 -15.43 -12.04 -27.63
C ASP A 76 -15.88 -11.16 -28.79
N GLN A 77 -14.89 -10.67 -29.55
CA GLN A 77 -15.08 -9.82 -30.73
C GLN A 77 -14.50 -10.47 -32.00
N GLY A 78 -14.29 -11.79 -31.99
CA GLY A 78 -13.74 -12.56 -33.12
C GLY A 78 -12.22 -12.67 -33.14
N GLY A 79 -11.56 -12.42 -32.00
CA GLY A 79 -10.10 -12.45 -31.85
C GLY A 79 -9.64 -13.34 -30.69
N GLU A 80 -8.50 -13.01 -30.10
CA GLU A 80 -7.96 -13.70 -28.94
C GLU A 80 -8.83 -13.46 -27.70
N LEU A 81 -9.06 -14.51 -26.91
CA LEU A 81 -9.78 -14.40 -25.65
C LEU A 81 -8.85 -13.80 -24.59
N CYS A 82 -9.21 -12.63 -24.09
CA CYS A 82 -8.42 -11.88 -23.12
C CYS A 82 -9.18 -11.67 -21.81
N SER A 83 -8.42 -11.49 -20.74
CA SER A 83 -8.93 -11.21 -19.40
C SER A 83 -8.08 -10.13 -18.75
N LEU A 84 -8.69 -9.26 -17.93
CA LEU A 84 -7.95 -8.26 -17.16
C LEU A 84 -7.08 -8.97 -16.11
N ARG A 85 -5.86 -8.46 -15.91
CA ARG A 85 -4.92 -9.02 -14.94
C ARG A 85 -5.48 -8.96 -13.51
N TYR A 86 -5.43 -10.11 -12.83
CA TYR A 86 -5.91 -10.27 -11.45
C TYR A 86 -4.87 -9.79 -10.41
N ASP A 87 -3.59 -9.92 -10.76
CA ASP A 87 -2.43 -9.46 -10.02
C ASP A 87 -1.30 -9.01 -10.97
N LEU A 88 -0.13 -8.66 -10.42
CA LEU A 88 1.08 -8.34 -11.21
C LEU A 88 2.11 -9.49 -11.21
N THR A 89 1.96 -10.48 -10.32
CA THR A 89 2.87 -11.63 -10.19
C THR A 89 2.78 -12.59 -11.38
N VAL A 90 1.58 -12.95 -11.83
CA VAL A 90 1.42 -13.85 -13.00
C VAL A 90 1.89 -13.19 -14.31
N PRO A 91 1.53 -11.92 -14.61
CA PRO A 91 2.15 -11.18 -15.71
C PRO A 91 3.68 -11.15 -15.66
N PHE A 92 4.27 -11.02 -14.46
CA PHE A 92 5.73 -11.06 -14.31
C PHE A 92 6.31 -12.44 -14.61
N ALA A 93 5.69 -13.52 -14.12
CA ALA A 93 6.13 -14.88 -14.41
C ALA A 93 6.05 -15.22 -15.91
N ARG A 94 4.97 -14.81 -16.60
CA ARG A 94 4.88 -14.89 -18.07
C ARG A 94 6.01 -14.09 -18.71
N TRP A 95 6.32 -12.89 -18.20
CA TRP A 95 7.34 -12.02 -18.80
C TRP A 95 8.73 -12.65 -18.70
N LEU A 96 9.07 -13.23 -17.56
CA LEU A 96 10.30 -14.01 -17.39
C LEU A 96 10.35 -15.20 -18.36
N ALA A 97 9.25 -15.94 -18.51
CA ALA A 97 9.19 -17.09 -19.40
C ALA A 97 9.35 -16.71 -20.89
N MET A 98 8.84 -15.54 -21.29
CA MET A 98 9.03 -15.01 -22.66
C MET A 98 10.45 -14.46 -22.89
N ASN A 99 11.09 -13.92 -21.85
CA ASN A 99 12.41 -13.29 -21.92
C ASN A 99 13.46 -14.21 -21.33
N THR A 100 13.69 -15.35 -21.98
CA THR A 100 14.54 -16.44 -21.47
C THR A 100 16.01 -16.07 -21.23
N SER A 101 16.49 -14.94 -21.76
CA SER A 101 17.83 -14.41 -21.45
C SER A 101 17.93 -13.82 -20.03
N VAL A 102 16.81 -13.47 -19.41
CA VAL A 102 16.75 -12.90 -18.07
C VAL A 102 16.75 -14.02 -17.03
N GLN A 103 17.92 -14.29 -16.45
CA GLN A 103 18.12 -15.31 -15.42
C GLN A 103 18.19 -14.73 -14.00
N ASN A 104 18.27 -13.40 -13.89
CA ASN A 104 18.18 -12.67 -12.63
C ASN A 104 17.58 -11.30 -12.91
N ILE A 105 16.69 -10.86 -12.03
CA ILE A 105 16.15 -9.50 -12.07
C ILE A 105 15.58 -9.17 -10.69
N LYS A 106 15.81 -7.92 -10.26
CA LYS A 106 15.11 -7.31 -9.14
C LYS A 106 14.24 -6.20 -9.71
N ARG A 107 12.92 -6.33 -9.59
CA ARG A 107 11.99 -5.42 -10.24
C ARG A 107 10.91 -4.92 -9.30
N TYR A 108 10.40 -3.73 -9.59
CA TYR A 108 9.13 -3.27 -9.07
C TYR A 108 8.14 -3.01 -10.21
N HIS A 109 6.84 -3.13 -9.91
CA HIS A 109 5.75 -2.81 -10.83
C HIS A 109 4.60 -2.18 -10.04
N ILE A 110 4.21 -0.96 -10.41
CA ILE A 110 3.11 -0.23 -9.75
C ILE A 110 2.01 -0.05 -10.78
N ALA A 111 0.91 -0.79 -10.62
CA ALA A 111 -0.18 -0.72 -11.57
C ALA A 111 -1.51 -1.17 -11.00
N LYS A 112 -2.59 -0.83 -11.70
CA LYS A 112 -3.94 -1.30 -11.36
C LYS A 112 -4.14 -2.77 -11.69
N VAL A 113 -4.93 -3.44 -10.85
CA VAL A 113 -5.40 -4.82 -11.03
C VAL A 113 -6.91 -4.90 -10.80
N TYR A 114 -7.51 -6.00 -11.29
CA TYR A 114 -8.96 -6.11 -11.44
C TYR A 114 -9.49 -7.41 -10.84
N ARG A 115 -10.37 -7.29 -9.84
CA ARG A 115 -10.97 -8.45 -9.16
C ARG A 115 -12.46 -8.24 -8.99
N ARG A 116 -13.28 -9.21 -9.37
CA ARG A 116 -14.76 -9.17 -9.22
C ARG A 116 -15.22 -9.43 -7.78
N ASP A 117 -14.40 -9.04 -6.81
CA ASP A 117 -14.66 -9.24 -5.39
C ASP A 117 -15.89 -8.44 -4.91
N GLN A 118 -16.38 -8.77 -3.72
CA GLN A 118 -17.42 -8.00 -3.04
C GLN A 118 -16.81 -6.72 -2.45
N PRO A 119 -17.21 -5.53 -2.93
CA PRO A 119 -16.57 -4.30 -2.50
C PRO A 119 -16.93 -3.93 -1.04
N ALA A 120 -15.94 -3.35 -0.36
CA ALA A 120 -16.08 -2.62 0.89
C ALA A 120 -15.22 -1.35 0.76
N MET A 121 -15.77 -0.34 0.09
CA MET A 121 -15.04 0.81 -0.44
C MET A 121 -14.32 1.62 0.64
N THR A 122 -14.97 1.88 1.78
CA THR A 122 -14.35 2.64 2.89
C THR A 122 -13.20 1.89 3.54
N LYS A 123 -13.13 0.57 3.37
CA LYS A 123 -12.10 -0.33 3.88
C LYS A 123 -11.03 -0.67 2.84
N GLY A 124 -11.04 0.00 1.68
CA GLY A 124 -10.05 -0.22 0.62
C GLY A 124 -10.22 -1.52 -0.16
N ARG A 125 -11.35 -2.24 -0.01
CA ARG A 125 -11.67 -3.43 -0.82
C ARG A 125 -12.46 -2.99 -2.04
N MET A 126 -11.77 -2.89 -3.17
CA MET A 126 -12.31 -2.40 -4.44
C MET A 126 -12.22 -3.49 -5.53
N ARG A 127 -12.87 -3.24 -6.66
CA ARG A 127 -12.77 -4.11 -7.85
C ARG A 127 -11.68 -3.68 -8.83
N GLU A 128 -11.36 -2.39 -8.83
CA GLU A 128 -10.18 -1.81 -9.46
C GLU A 128 -9.36 -1.12 -8.36
N PHE A 129 -8.09 -1.49 -8.23
CA PHE A 129 -7.19 -0.92 -7.21
C PHE A 129 -5.73 -1.11 -7.62
N TYR A 130 -4.81 -0.37 -6.99
CA TYR A 130 -3.38 -0.49 -7.25
C TYR A 130 -2.74 -1.58 -6.40
N GLN A 131 -1.86 -2.33 -7.05
CA GLN A 131 -0.81 -3.07 -6.39
C GLN A 131 0.53 -2.37 -6.65
N CYS A 132 1.40 -2.37 -5.64
CA CYS A 132 2.81 -2.05 -5.80
C CYS A 132 3.59 -3.32 -5.50
N ASP A 133 4.07 -3.99 -6.54
CA ASP A 133 4.80 -5.25 -6.39
C ASP A 133 6.30 -5.01 -6.45
N PHE A 134 7.04 -5.75 -5.63
CA PHE A 134 8.49 -5.84 -5.68
C PHE A 134 8.90 -7.31 -5.63
N ASP A 135 9.73 -7.72 -6.57
CA ASP A 135 10.09 -9.12 -6.75
C ASP A 135 11.58 -9.28 -7.10
N ILE A 136 12.18 -10.32 -6.53
CA ILE A 136 13.54 -10.77 -6.83
C ILE A 136 13.43 -12.15 -7.47
N ALA A 137 13.85 -12.24 -8.72
CA ALA A 137 13.95 -13.49 -9.47
C ALA A 137 15.43 -13.86 -9.68
N GLY A 138 15.76 -15.14 -9.53
CA GLY A 138 17.10 -15.68 -9.68
C GLY A 138 17.45 -16.73 -8.61
N SER A 139 18.48 -17.51 -8.90
CA SER A 139 19.04 -18.48 -7.95
C SER A 139 20.09 -17.80 -7.07
N TYR A 140 19.83 -17.78 -5.76
CA TYR A 140 20.69 -17.17 -4.75
C TYR A 140 20.81 -18.10 -3.54
N ASP A 141 21.72 -17.77 -2.63
CA ASP A 141 21.84 -18.48 -1.36
C ASP A 141 20.57 -18.32 -0.51
N PRO A 142 20.24 -19.33 0.33
CA PRO A 142 18.96 -19.39 1.01
C PRO A 142 18.66 -18.14 1.85
N MET A 143 17.41 -17.68 1.75
CA MET A 143 16.79 -16.65 2.59
C MET A 143 17.35 -15.23 2.50
N ILE A 144 18.42 -14.99 1.72
CA ILE A 144 18.96 -13.63 1.54
C ILE A 144 17.94 -12.72 0.85
N PRO A 145 17.36 -13.09 -0.32
CA PRO A 145 16.36 -12.24 -0.97
C PRO A 145 15.08 -12.12 -0.13
N ASP A 146 14.68 -13.19 0.54
CA ASP A 146 13.49 -13.24 1.40
C ASP A 146 13.60 -12.24 2.56
N ALA A 147 14.78 -12.16 3.19
CA ALA A 147 15.08 -11.19 4.23
C ALA A 147 15.05 -9.75 3.70
N GLU A 148 15.58 -9.52 2.50
CA GLU A 148 15.57 -8.18 1.86
C GLU A 148 14.13 -7.71 1.59
N ILE A 149 13.24 -8.59 1.14
CA ILE A 149 11.82 -8.24 0.94
C ILE A 149 11.16 -7.75 2.24
N LEU A 150 11.42 -8.44 3.35
CA LEU A 150 10.85 -8.05 4.64
C LEU A 150 11.47 -6.75 5.17
N ARG A 151 12.76 -6.52 4.92
CA ARG A 151 13.43 -5.24 5.20
C ARG A 151 12.77 -4.09 4.41
N ILE A 152 12.52 -4.28 3.12
CA ILE A 152 11.82 -3.30 2.26
C ILE A 152 10.43 -2.99 2.81
N ALA A 153 9.69 -4.01 3.23
CA ALA A 153 8.38 -3.82 3.85
C ALA A 153 8.47 -2.92 5.08
N CYS A 154 9.44 -3.18 5.98
CA CYS A 154 9.65 -2.36 7.16
C CYS A 154 10.00 -0.91 6.82
N GLU A 155 10.93 -0.67 5.88
CA GLU A 155 11.30 0.69 5.46
C GLU A 155 10.10 1.47 4.91
N ILE A 156 9.29 0.84 4.05
CA ILE A 156 8.10 1.48 3.49
C ILE A 156 7.12 1.87 4.59
N PHE A 157 6.77 0.95 5.50
CA PHE A 157 5.80 1.26 6.54
C PHE A 157 6.34 2.28 7.55
N ASP A 158 7.62 2.22 7.89
CA ASP A 158 8.25 3.19 8.79
C ASP A 158 8.28 4.59 8.17
N GLU A 159 8.65 4.74 6.89
CA GLU A 159 8.64 6.02 6.16
C GLU A 159 7.22 6.58 5.94
N LEU A 160 6.21 5.71 5.86
CA LEU A 160 4.80 6.11 5.87
C LEU A 160 4.30 6.53 7.26
N GLY A 161 5.14 6.47 8.30
CA GLY A 161 4.81 6.87 9.68
C GLY A 161 4.10 5.78 10.48
N TRP A 162 4.29 4.51 10.11
CA TRP A 162 3.63 3.37 10.76
C TRP A 162 4.53 2.62 11.73
N LYS A 163 5.75 3.09 11.99
CA LYS A 163 6.67 2.51 12.98
C LYS A 163 5.91 2.28 14.31
N GLY A 164 5.95 1.06 14.82
CA GLY A 164 5.19 0.69 16.03
C GLY A 164 3.75 0.22 15.82
N LYS A 165 3.19 0.33 14.60
CA LYS A 165 1.73 0.21 14.34
C LYS A 165 1.36 -0.89 13.34
N TYR A 166 2.28 -1.82 13.06
CA TYR A 166 2.05 -2.98 12.20
C TYR A 166 2.82 -4.20 12.70
N THR A 167 2.38 -5.37 12.26
CA THR A 167 3.03 -6.66 12.49
C THR A 167 3.12 -7.41 11.17
N ILE A 168 4.27 -8.04 10.90
CA ILE A 168 4.46 -8.94 9.77
C ILE A 168 4.24 -10.36 10.28
N LYS A 169 3.10 -10.96 9.92
CA LYS A 169 2.90 -12.40 10.11
C LYS A 169 3.78 -13.13 9.11
N LEU A 170 4.49 -14.15 9.57
CA LEU A 170 5.39 -14.97 8.77
C LEU A 170 5.10 -16.45 9.00
N ASN A 171 5.12 -17.23 7.94
CA ASN A 171 5.11 -18.69 7.99
C ASN A 171 5.88 -19.26 6.78
N HIS A 172 5.95 -20.58 6.65
CA HIS A 172 6.61 -21.26 5.54
C HIS A 172 5.77 -22.45 5.06
N ARG A 173 5.57 -22.56 3.74
CA ARG A 173 4.70 -23.58 3.13
C ARG A 173 5.09 -25.01 3.51
N LYS A 174 6.39 -25.33 3.46
CA LYS A 174 6.91 -26.63 3.91
C LYS A 174 6.59 -26.99 5.36
N ILE A 175 6.50 -26.01 6.26
CA ILE A 175 6.11 -26.25 7.66
C ILE A 175 4.63 -26.61 7.73
N LEU A 176 3.76 -25.85 7.04
CA LEU A 176 2.33 -26.14 6.96
C LEU A 176 2.04 -27.53 6.37
N ASP A 177 2.64 -27.84 5.22
CA ASP A 177 2.44 -29.14 4.57
C ASP A 177 2.99 -30.28 5.45
N GLY A 178 4.09 -30.04 6.16
CA GLY A 178 4.64 -30.98 7.14
C GLY A 178 3.73 -31.18 8.35
N ILE A 179 3.15 -30.11 8.93
CA ILE A 179 2.14 -30.19 10.00
C ILE A 179 0.97 -31.05 9.55
N PHE A 180 0.41 -30.78 8.37
CA PHE A 180 -0.72 -31.56 7.84
C PHE A 180 -0.34 -33.03 7.63
N SER A 181 0.86 -33.30 7.13
CA SER A 181 1.37 -34.65 6.96
C SER A 181 1.49 -35.40 8.30
N VAL A 182 2.09 -34.80 9.33
CA VAL A 182 2.29 -35.47 10.63
C VAL A 182 0.98 -35.61 11.43
N CYS A 183 0.02 -34.70 11.22
CA CYS A 183 -1.31 -34.82 11.80
C CYS A 183 -2.16 -35.90 11.12
N GLY A 184 -1.79 -36.36 9.92
CA GLY A 184 -2.47 -37.41 9.17
C GLY A 184 -3.49 -36.92 8.14
N VAL A 185 -3.40 -35.66 7.69
CA VAL A 185 -4.32 -35.12 6.68
C VAL A 185 -4.15 -35.87 5.35
N PRO A 186 -5.22 -36.39 4.75
CA PRO A 186 -5.17 -37.02 3.44
C PRO A 186 -4.68 -36.07 2.34
N THR A 187 -3.85 -36.57 1.42
CA THR A 187 -3.22 -35.75 0.37
C THR A 187 -4.23 -35.01 -0.51
N ASP A 188 -5.36 -35.64 -0.81
CA ASP A 188 -6.48 -35.08 -1.59
C ASP A 188 -7.23 -33.95 -0.85
N LYS A 189 -7.05 -33.83 0.47
CA LYS A 189 -7.68 -32.79 1.31
C LYS A 189 -6.73 -31.68 1.74
N LEU A 190 -5.42 -31.76 1.43
CA LEU A 190 -4.43 -30.77 1.90
C LEU A 190 -4.82 -29.32 1.56
N ARG A 191 -5.25 -29.08 0.33
CA ARG A 191 -5.62 -27.72 -0.13
C ARG A 191 -6.90 -27.23 0.54
N THR A 192 -7.92 -28.07 0.66
CA THR A 192 -9.18 -27.69 1.31
C THR A 192 -8.98 -27.43 2.80
N ILE A 193 -8.16 -28.23 3.48
CA ILE A 193 -7.83 -28.01 4.90
C ILE A 193 -6.96 -26.76 5.10
N SER A 194 -5.96 -26.53 4.24
CA SER A 194 -5.19 -25.27 4.24
C SER A 194 -6.09 -24.04 4.13
N SER A 195 -7.11 -24.09 3.27
CA SER A 195 -8.12 -23.03 3.11
C SER A 195 -9.00 -22.84 4.35
N ALA A 196 -9.25 -23.89 5.15
CA ALA A 196 -9.95 -23.72 6.43
C ALA A 196 -9.05 -23.04 7.46
N VAL A 197 -7.79 -23.48 7.58
CA VAL A 197 -6.82 -22.92 8.53
C VAL A 197 -6.58 -21.43 8.28
N ASP A 198 -6.57 -20.99 7.02
CA ASP A 198 -6.44 -19.56 6.66
C ASP A 198 -7.51 -18.68 7.33
N LYS A 199 -8.71 -19.22 7.60
CA LYS A 199 -9.81 -18.48 8.23
C LYS A 199 -9.58 -18.22 9.71
N LEU A 200 -8.55 -18.79 10.35
CA LEU A 200 -8.19 -18.46 11.74
C LEU A 200 -7.80 -17.00 11.93
N ASP A 201 -7.53 -16.27 10.84
CA ASP A 201 -7.33 -14.82 10.88
C ASP A 201 -8.61 -14.03 11.24
N LYS A 202 -9.80 -14.63 11.06
CA LYS A 202 -11.11 -14.00 11.22
C LYS A 202 -12.08 -14.79 12.10
N SER A 203 -11.89 -16.10 12.20
CA SER A 203 -12.78 -17.03 12.89
C SER A 203 -12.06 -17.74 14.04
N PRO A 204 -12.72 -17.97 15.18
CA PRO A 204 -12.19 -18.78 16.26
C PRO A 204 -11.89 -20.21 15.83
N TRP A 205 -10.97 -20.88 16.55
CA TRP A 205 -10.59 -22.27 16.30
C TRP A 205 -11.79 -23.22 16.22
N ASP A 206 -12.77 -23.10 17.10
CA ASP A 206 -13.94 -23.98 17.13
C ASP A 206 -14.77 -23.92 15.82
N GLU A 207 -14.87 -22.73 15.22
CA GLU A 207 -15.57 -22.56 13.94
C GLU A 207 -14.78 -23.17 12.79
N VAL A 208 -13.46 -22.97 12.79
CA VAL A 208 -12.56 -23.56 11.78
C VAL A 208 -12.51 -25.08 11.89
N LYS A 209 -12.44 -25.63 13.11
CA LYS A 209 -12.52 -27.07 13.37
C LYS A 209 -13.81 -27.64 12.81
N ARG A 210 -14.95 -26.99 13.10
CA ARG A 210 -16.26 -27.42 12.58
C ARG A 210 -16.30 -27.44 11.05
N GLU A 211 -15.77 -26.42 10.39
CA GLU A 211 -15.67 -26.41 8.92
C GLU A 211 -14.82 -27.59 8.41
N MET A 212 -13.66 -27.85 9.02
CA MET A 212 -12.79 -28.96 8.63
C MET A 212 -13.51 -30.31 8.74
N THR A 213 -14.27 -30.52 9.80
CA THR A 213 -14.91 -31.82 10.07
C THR A 213 -16.25 -31.98 9.37
N GLU A 214 -17.14 -30.98 9.44
CA GLU A 214 -18.53 -31.09 8.98
C GLU A 214 -18.68 -30.77 7.49
N GLU A 215 -17.89 -29.81 6.96
CA GLU A 215 -18.01 -29.39 5.56
C GLU A 215 -16.95 -30.05 4.67
N LYS A 216 -15.72 -30.21 5.18
CA LYS A 216 -14.58 -30.77 4.42
C LYS A 216 -14.32 -32.25 4.73
N GLY A 217 -15.07 -32.82 5.68
CA GLY A 217 -15.06 -34.25 5.99
C GLY A 217 -13.72 -34.75 6.55
N LEU A 218 -12.99 -33.91 7.29
CA LEU A 218 -11.78 -34.33 8.02
C LEU A 218 -12.17 -35.06 9.31
N ASP A 219 -11.36 -36.04 9.71
CA ASP A 219 -11.54 -36.71 11.00
C ASP A 219 -11.35 -35.69 12.15
N PRO A 220 -12.25 -35.64 13.15
CA PRO A 220 -12.13 -34.74 14.30
C PRO A 220 -10.82 -34.87 15.09
N GLU A 221 -10.26 -36.09 15.21
CA GLU A 221 -8.99 -36.30 15.90
C GLU A 221 -7.81 -35.72 15.13
N ILE A 222 -7.85 -35.79 13.79
CA ILE A 222 -6.86 -35.12 12.92
C ILE A 222 -7.00 -33.60 13.08
N ALA A 223 -8.23 -33.08 13.09
CA ALA A 223 -8.48 -31.67 13.30
C ALA A 223 -7.92 -31.17 14.65
N ASP A 224 -8.09 -31.94 15.73
CA ASP A 224 -7.53 -31.61 17.04
C ASP A 224 -6.00 -31.57 17.05
N LYS A 225 -5.35 -32.52 16.36
CA LYS A 225 -3.88 -32.51 16.20
C LYS A 225 -3.42 -31.26 15.46
N ILE A 226 -4.10 -30.85 14.39
CA ILE A 226 -3.79 -29.61 13.66
C ILE A 226 -3.89 -28.41 14.61
N GLY A 227 -4.95 -28.37 15.43
CA GLY A 227 -5.20 -27.30 16.40
C GLY A 227 -4.05 -27.04 17.35
N ASN A 228 -3.36 -28.09 17.80
CA ASN A 228 -2.19 -27.97 18.68
C ASN A 228 -1.04 -27.16 18.04
N TYR A 229 -0.96 -27.11 16.71
CA TYR A 229 0.05 -26.35 15.98
C TYR A 229 -0.48 -24.99 15.53
N VAL A 230 -1.60 -24.94 14.81
CA VAL A 230 -2.01 -23.76 14.03
C VAL A 230 -2.47 -22.58 14.87
N VAL A 231 -2.79 -22.79 16.15
CA VAL A 231 -3.14 -21.69 17.08
C VAL A 231 -1.90 -21.01 17.68
N ARG A 232 -0.69 -21.53 17.43
CA ARG A 232 0.55 -21.03 18.00
C ARG A 232 1.12 -19.88 17.17
N LYS A 233 1.57 -18.84 17.86
CA LYS A 233 2.33 -17.72 17.30
C LYS A 233 3.40 -17.24 18.29
N GLY A 234 4.50 -16.72 17.79
CA GLY A 234 5.64 -16.28 18.62
C GLY A 234 6.81 -15.79 17.79
N GLY A 235 8.02 -15.88 18.33
CA GLY A 235 9.27 -15.54 17.65
C GLY A 235 10.25 -16.70 17.69
N ARG A 236 11.48 -16.43 18.14
CA ARG A 236 12.57 -17.42 18.26
C ARG A 236 12.24 -18.54 19.26
N ASP A 237 11.45 -18.25 20.27
CA ASP A 237 10.93 -19.21 21.24
C ASP A 237 10.06 -20.27 20.57
N LEU A 238 9.07 -19.84 19.77
CA LEU A 238 8.21 -20.77 19.03
C LEU A 238 9.02 -21.60 18.02
N LEU A 239 9.98 -20.98 17.33
CA LEU A 239 10.87 -21.71 16.42
C LEU A 239 11.62 -22.84 17.13
N LYS A 240 12.23 -22.56 18.28
CA LYS A 240 12.95 -23.55 19.10
C LYS A 240 12.02 -24.67 19.56
N ASP A 241 10.82 -24.33 20.01
CA ASP A 241 9.83 -25.31 20.44
C ASP A 241 9.43 -26.25 19.30
N LEU A 242 9.23 -25.72 18.08
CA LEU A 242 8.88 -26.52 16.91
C LEU A 242 10.06 -27.38 16.42
N GLN A 243 11.29 -26.88 16.52
CA GLN A 243 12.51 -27.67 16.25
C GLN A 243 12.73 -28.77 17.30
N ALA A 244 12.23 -28.60 18.52
CA ALA A 244 12.28 -29.62 19.57
C ALA A 244 11.17 -30.69 19.44
N ASP A 245 10.13 -30.44 18.66
CA ASP A 245 9.09 -31.43 18.38
C ASP A 245 9.66 -32.53 17.48
N ALA A 246 9.86 -33.72 18.07
CA ALA A 246 10.43 -34.87 17.38
C ALA A 246 9.55 -35.37 16.22
N THR A 247 8.23 -35.21 16.32
CA THR A 247 7.30 -35.64 15.26
C THR A 247 7.43 -34.73 14.05
N LEU A 248 7.41 -33.41 14.29
CA LEU A 248 7.53 -32.42 13.23
C LEU A 248 8.93 -32.44 12.61
N SER A 249 9.98 -32.56 13.42
CA SER A 249 11.37 -32.57 12.96
C SER A 249 11.79 -33.85 12.24
N ALA A 250 11.05 -34.95 12.42
CA ALA A 250 11.22 -36.17 11.63
C ALA A 250 10.68 -36.02 10.20
N ASN A 251 9.80 -35.04 9.94
CA ASN A 251 9.33 -34.72 8.59
C ASN A 251 10.37 -33.84 7.87
N GLU A 252 11.01 -34.36 6.82
CA GLU A 252 12.08 -33.68 6.09
C GLU A 252 11.65 -32.30 5.54
N SER A 253 10.39 -32.18 5.07
CA SER A 253 9.86 -30.93 4.54
C SER A 253 9.72 -29.89 5.65
N ALA A 254 9.06 -30.25 6.77
CA ALA A 254 8.92 -29.36 7.91
C ALA A 254 10.28 -28.93 8.47
N LYS A 255 11.21 -29.88 8.63
CA LYS A 255 12.56 -29.59 9.09
C LYS A 255 13.26 -28.58 8.18
N ALA A 256 13.23 -28.77 6.86
CA ALA A 256 13.81 -27.82 5.91
C ALA A 256 13.16 -26.42 6.01
N GLY A 257 11.84 -26.36 6.25
CA GLY A 257 11.14 -25.11 6.49
C GLY A 257 11.58 -24.42 7.77
N LEU A 258 11.73 -25.16 8.88
CA LEU A 258 12.20 -24.64 10.17
C LEU A 258 13.65 -24.13 10.08
N ASP A 259 14.53 -24.91 9.45
CA ASP A 259 15.93 -24.53 9.23
C ASP A 259 16.03 -23.24 8.39
N ASN A 260 15.17 -23.07 7.37
CA ASN A 260 15.08 -21.82 6.61
C ASN A 260 14.59 -20.64 7.47
N ILE A 261 13.59 -20.83 8.34
CA ILE A 261 13.11 -19.77 9.24
C ILE A 261 14.20 -19.34 10.22
N GLU A 262 15.04 -20.27 10.70
CA GLU A 262 16.19 -19.94 11.56
C GLU A 262 17.20 -19.03 10.84
N ILE A 263 17.57 -19.36 9.61
CA ILE A 263 18.45 -18.54 8.77
C ILE A 263 17.83 -17.16 8.56
N LEU A 264 16.55 -17.11 8.17
CA LEU A 264 15.83 -15.87 7.94
C LEU A 264 15.80 -14.99 9.19
N PHE A 265 15.52 -15.55 10.37
CA PHE A 265 15.53 -14.81 11.63
C PHE A 265 16.89 -14.17 11.94
N ASN A 266 17.99 -14.85 11.63
CA ASN A 266 19.33 -14.28 11.82
C ASN A 266 19.59 -13.10 10.88
N TYR A 267 19.11 -13.16 9.63
CA TYR A 267 19.22 -12.05 8.70
C TYR A 267 18.32 -10.87 9.07
N LEU A 268 17.09 -11.13 9.51
CA LEU A 268 16.17 -10.08 9.97
C LEU A 268 16.66 -9.39 11.25
N ASP A 269 17.33 -10.14 12.14
CA ASP A 269 18.01 -9.58 13.31
C ASP A 269 19.18 -8.68 12.90
N THR A 270 19.98 -9.13 11.92
CA THR A 270 21.08 -8.33 11.34
C THR A 270 20.56 -7.05 10.69
N PHE A 271 19.41 -7.09 10.02
CA PHE A 271 18.74 -5.92 9.46
C PHE A 271 17.99 -5.07 10.50
N GLY A 272 17.93 -5.50 11.76
CA GLY A 272 17.25 -4.78 12.84
C GLY A 272 15.74 -4.68 12.65
N VAL A 273 15.11 -5.69 12.04
CA VAL A 273 13.66 -5.71 11.75
C VAL A 273 12.94 -6.95 12.31
N LEU A 274 13.66 -7.83 13.03
CA LEU A 274 13.08 -9.05 13.61
C LEU A 274 11.97 -8.75 14.63
N ASP A 275 12.02 -7.61 15.31
CA ASP A 275 11.01 -7.14 16.27
C ASP A 275 9.61 -6.94 15.66
N ARG A 276 9.53 -6.83 14.32
CA ARG A 276 8.27 -6.68 13.58
C ARG A 276 7.64 -8.00 13.15
N ILE A 277 8.33 -9.12 13.35
CA ILE A 277 7.93 -10.42 12.84
C ILE A 277 7.16 -11.20 13.90
N SER A 278 6.01 -11.74 13.51
CA SER A 278 5.25 -12.74 14.26
C SER A 278 5.26 -14.04 13.46
N PHE A 279 6.00 -15.05 13.93
CA PHE A 279 5.92 -16.40 13.37
C PHE A 279 4.58 -17.00 13.76
N ASP A 280 3.69 -17.20 12.80
CA ASP A 280 2.28 -17.44 13.03
C ASP A 280 1.82 -18.67 12.22
N MET A 281 1.55 -19.78 12.91
CA MET A 281 1.16 -21.06 12.28
C MET A 281 -0.25 -21.02 11.70
N SER A 282 -1.05 -20.00 12.02
CA SER A 282 -2.36 -19.80 11.41
C SER A 282 -2.27 -19.19 10.01
N LEU A 283 -1.14 -18.57 9.66
CA LEU A 283 -0.94 -17.98 8.34
C LEU A 283 -0.76 -19.10 7.31
N ALA A 284 -1.86 -19.51 6.69
CA ALA A 284 -1.91 -20.44 5.57
C ALA A 284 -2.33 -19.76 4.26
N ARG A 285 -2.35 -18.42 4.28
CA ARG A 285 -2.82 -17.57 3.20
C ARG A 285 -1.86 -17.58 2.02
N GLY A 286 -2.42 -17.62 0.82
CA GLY A 286 -1.68 -17.34 -0.39
C GLY A 286 -2.30 -17.95 -1.63
N LEU A 287 -1.89 -17.43 -2.77
CA LEU A 287 -2.20 -18.04 -4.05
C LEU A 287 -1.50 -19.40 -4.11
N ASP A 288 -2.11 -20.35 -4.84
CA ASP A 288 -1.70 -21.77 -4.79
C ASP A 288 -0.25 -22.04 -5.22
N TYR A 289 0.45 -21.01 -5.72
CA TYR A 289 1.80 -21.04 -6.26
C TYR A 289 2.94 -20.81 -5.26
N TYR A 290 2.68 -20.48 -3.98
CA TYR A 290 3.78 -20.30 -3.02
C TYR A 290 4.44 -21.63 -2.63
N THR A 291 5.77 -21.65 -2.61
CA THR A 291 6.62 -22.83 -2.36
C THR A 291 7.48 -22.71 -1.10
N GLY A 292 7.66 -21.49 -0.57
CA GLY A 292 8.56 -21.19 0.54
C GLY A 292 7.91 -20.34 1.63
N VAL A 293 8.61 -19.28 2.06
CA VAL A 293 8.07 -18.31 3.01
C VAL A 293 6.79 -17.66 2.49
N ILE A 294 5.88 -17.36 3.40
CA ILE A 294 4.67 -16.58 3.17
C ILE A 294 4.54 -15.55 4.27
N TYR A 295 4.12 -14.34 3.92
CA TYR A 295 3.98 -13.26 4.88
C TYR A 295 2.81 -12.34 4.55
N GLU A 296 2.23 -11.80 5.63
CA GLU A 296 1.10 -10.89 5.58
C GLU A 296 1.29 -9.77 6.60
N ILE A 297 1.20 -8.53 6.16
CA ILE A 297 1.37 -7.35 7.00
C ILE A 297 0.01 -6.86 7.44
N VAL A 298 -0.17 -6.81 8.75
CA VAL A 298 -1.43 -6.46 9.41
C VAL A 298 -1.25 -5.27 10.35
N THR A 299 -2.36 -4.59 10.61
CA THR A 299 -2.49 -3.52 11.60
C THR A 299 -3.64 -3.84 12.56
N GLU A 300 -3.81 -3.08 13.63
CA GLU A 300 -4.99 -3.21 14.52
C GLU A 300 -6.32 -3.18 13.74
N GLY A 301 -6.40 -2.40 12.65
CA GLY A 301 -7.60 -2.31 11.81
C GLY A 301 -7.78 -3.45 10.80
N SER A 302 -6.83 -4.38 10.69
CA SER A 302 -6.87 -5.45 9.70
C SER A 302 -7.90 -6.53 10.03
N ALA A 303 -8.11 -6.83 11.32
CA ALA A 303 -9.10 -7.81 11.77
C ALA A 303 -10.51 -7.20 11.86
N PRO A 304 -11.59 -7.99 11.68
CA PRO A 304 -12.95 -7.55 11.99
C PRO A 304 -13.13 -7.21 13.47
N LYS A 305 -13.96 -6.22 13.80
CA LYS A 305 -14.28 -5.86 15.20
C LYS A 305 -14.93 -7.01 15.99
N THR A 306 -15.49 -7.99 15.28
CA THR A 306 -16.12 -9.18 15.88
C THR A 306 -15.12 -10.22 16.39
N SER A 307 -13.82 -10.06 16.15
CA SER A 307 -12.78 -11.03 16.54
C SER A 307 -12.33 -10.93 18.00
N GLU A 308 -12.66 -9.85 18.73
CA GLU A 308 -12.27 -9.62 20.14
C GLU A 308 -13.20 -10.28 21.18
N GLY A 309 -13.78 -11.45 20.86
CA GLY A 309 -14.58 -12.21 21.83
C GLY A 309 -15.92 -11.57 22.25
N GLN A 310 -16.37 -10.50 21.59
CA GLN A 310 -17.73 -9.99 21.77
C GLN A 310 -18.73 -10.97 21.17
N LYS A 311 -19.58 -11.57 22.01
CA LYS A 311 -20.72 -12.41 21.59
C LYS A 311 -21.53 -11.65 20.53
N VAL A 312 -21.78 -12.31 19.41
CA VAL A 312 -22.61 -11.86 18.29
C VAL A 312 -23.98 -11.39 18.79
N GLN A 313 -24.14 -10.10 19.07
CA GLN A 313 -25.44 -9.45 19.24
C GLN A 313 -25.93 -8.83 17.93
N ALA A 314 -25.82 -9.57 16.84
CA ALA A 314 -26.66 -9.45 15.65
C ALA A 314 -26.17 -10.49 14.65
N LYS A 315 -27.05 -11.42 14.25
CA LYS A 315 -26.83 -12.13 12.97
C LYS A 315 -26.53 -11.07 11.91
N SER A 316 -25.32 -11.07 11.37
CA SER A 316 -24.98 -10.31 10.16
C SER A 316 -26.10 -10.58 9.16
N LYS A 317 -26.87 -9.55 8.78
CA LYS A 317 -27.85 -9.69 7.70
C LYS A 317 -27.05 -10.14 6.48
N LYS A 318 -27.32 -11.36 6.01
CA LYS A 318 -26.82 -11.84 4.72
C LYS A 318 -27.12 -10.72 3.70
N PRO A 319 -26.13 -10.27 2.91
CA PRO A 319 -26.33 -9.13 2.02
C PRO A 319 -27.58 -9.37 1.19
N LYS A 320 -28.44 -8.35 1.09
CA LYS A 320 -29.76 -8.51 0.43
C LYS A 320 -29.62 -8.82 -1.06
N ASN A 321 -28.44 -8.53 -1.63
CA ASN A 321 -28.03 -8.85 -2.98
C ASN A 321 -26.49 -8.99 -3.03
N GLU A 322 -25.94 -9.74 -3.98
CA GLU A 322 -24.50 -9.75 -4.32
C GLU A 322 -24.00 -8.34 -4.72
N ASP A 323 -24.90 -7.36 -4.85
CA ASP A 323 -24.60 -5.98 -5.22
C ASP A 323 -24.39 -4.95 -4.11
N GLU A 324 -24.45 -5.34 -2.84
CA GLU A 324 -24.36 -4.40 -1.70
C GLU A 324 -22.91 -4.08 -1.25
N ASP A 325 -22.57 -2.79 -1.08
CA ASP A 325 -21.28 -2.35 -0.50
C ASP A 325 -21.22 -2.69 1.00
N ARG A 326 -20.20 -3.47 1.41
CA ARG A 326 -20.04 -3.97 2.77
C ARG A 326 -19.19 -3.07 3.67
N SER A 327 -18.98 -1.81 3.30
CA SER A 327 -18.25 -0.80 4.08
C SER A 327 -18.70 -0.73 5.55
N ASN A 328 -20.02 -0.80 5.80
CA ASN A 328 -20.59 -0.70 7.16
C ASN A 328 -20.71 -2.05 7.88
N ASP A 329 -20.27 -3.16 7.28
CA ASP A 329 -20.38 -4.49 7.86
C ASP A 329 -19.30 -4.70 8.95
N PRO A 330 -19.66 -4.91 10.23
CA PRO A 330 -18.69 -5.08 11.31
C PRO A 330 -17.88 -6.39 11.20
N SER A 331 -18.36 -7.36 10.42
CA SER A 331 -17.63 -8.61 10.12
C SER A 331 -16.51 -8.44 9.08
N VAL A 332 -16.39 -7.26 8.48
CA VAL A 332 -15.36 -6.95 7.49
C VAL A 332 -14.30 -6.05 8.12
N GLY A 333 -13.07 -6.54 8.29
CA GLY A 333 -11.90 -5.72 8.63
C GLY A 333 -11.33 -4.99 7.41
N VAL A 334 -10.30 -4.16 7.59
CA VAL A 334 -9.55 -3.58 6.46
C VAL A 334 -8.79 -4.68 5.69
N GLY A 335 -8.46 -5.78 6.35
CA GLY A 335 -7.59 -6.83 5.82
C GLY A 335 -6.12 -6.41 5.88
N SER A 336 -5.25 -7.27 5.35
CA SER A 336 -3.83 -7.00 5.27
C SER A 336 -3.49 -5.88 4.30
N VAL A 337 -2.45 -5.11 4.64
CA VAL A 337 -2.00 -3.95 3.87
C VAL A 337 -0.93 -4.30 2.85
N ALA A 338 -0.25 -5.42 3.05
CA ALA A 338 0.68 -6.01 2.11
C ALA A 338 0.79 -7.52 2.36
N ALA A 339 1.14 -8.29 1.33
CA ALA A 339 1.34 -9.73 1.43
C ALA A 339 2.32 -10.20 0.36
N GLY A 340 2.95 -11.34 0.58
CA GLY A 340 3.90 -11.89 -0.36
C GLY A 340 4.44 -13.25 0.08
N GLY A 341 5.45 -13.72 -0.65
CA GLY A 341 6.07 -15.00 -0.40
C GLY A 341 6.99 -15.46 -1.53
N ARG A 342 7.55 -16.66 -1.35
CA ARG A 342 8.43 -17.32 -2.33
C ARG A 342 7.62 -18.28 -3.21
N TYR A 343 7.83 -18.21 -4.53
CA TYR A 343 7.05 -18.91 -5.55
C TYR A 343 7.94 -19.47 -6.69
N ASP A 344 8.77 -20.47 -6.37
CA ASP A 344 9.86 -20.89 -7.26
C ASP A 344 9.42 -21.60 -8.55
N GLU A 345 8.19 -22.10 -8.58
CA GLU A 345 7.67 -22.94 -9.66
C GLU A 345 6.81 -22.18 -10.68
N LEU A 346 6.38 -20.95 -10.36
CA LEU A 346 5.39 -20.24 -11.18
C LEU A 346 5.90 -19.94 -12.60
N VAL A 347 7.17 -19.56 -12.74
CA VAL A 347 7.80 -19.30 -14.05
C VAL A 347 7.89 -20.59 -14.89
N GLY A 348 8.21 -21.71 -14.24
CA GLY A 348 8.30 -23.02 -14.89
C GLY A 348 6.98 -23.48 -15.50
N MET A 349 5.85 -23.08 -14.91
CA MET A 349 4.53 -23.37 -15.47
C MET A 349 4.27 -22.71 -16.84
N PHE A 350 5.05 -21.70 -17.23
CA PHE A 350 4.96 -21.04 -18.53
C PHE A 350 6.07 -21.46 -19.50
N SER A 351 7.27 -21.75 -19.00
CA SER A 351 8.45 -22.07 -19.83
C SER A 351 8.56 -23.55 -20.21
N GLY A 352 7.95 -24.45 -19.42
CA GLY A 352 7.99 -25.90 -19.62
C GLY A 352 9.38 -26.55 -19.50
N LYS A 353 10.41 -25.79 -19.07
CA LYS A 353 11.80 -26.26 -19.06
C LYS A 353 12.53 -25.94 -17.76
N ASN A 354 12.56 -24.67 -17.35
CA ASN A 354 13.36 -24.22 -16.21
C ASN A 354 12.48 -23.47 -15.20
N ASN A 355 12.55 -23.91 -13.94
CA ASN A 355 12.07 -23.14 -12.80
C ASN A 355 13.05 -22.00 -12.54
N LEU A 356 12.54 -20.78 -12.40
CA LEU A 356 13.31 -19.61 -11.99
C LEU A 356 12.79 -19.22 -10.59
N PRO A 357 13.59 -19.41 -9.52
CA PRO A 357 13.19 -19.06 -8.17
C PRO A 357 12.83 -17.58 -8.05
N CYS A 358 11.72 -17.29 -7.37
CA CYS A 358 11.21 -15.94 -7.20
C CYS A 358 10.69 -15.73 -5.77
N VAL A 359 10.91 -14.54 -5.23
CA VAL A 359 10.28 -14.08 -3.99
C VAL A 359 9.87 -12.62 -4.15
N GLY A 360 8.72 -12.25 -3.59
CA GLY A 360 8.26 -10.88 -3.68
C GLY A 360 7.07 -10.55 -2.79
N ILE A 361 6.72 -9.27 -2.81
CA ILE A 361 5.69 -8.65 -1.98
C ILE A 361 4.84 -7.71 -2.81
N SER A 362 3.56 -7.64 -2.46
CA SER A 362 2.59 -6.71 -3.02
C SER A 362 2.00 -5.82 -1.93
N PHE A 363 2.04 -4.50 -2.12
CA PHE A 363 1.41 -3.53 -1.24
C PHE A 363 0.04 -3.11 -1.78
N GLY A 364 -1.00 -3.24 -0.95
CA GLY A 364 -2.37 -2.81 -1.27
C GLY A 364 -2.55 -1.34 -0.97
N VAL A 365 -2.28 -0.49 -1.96
CA VAL A 365 -2.23 0.98 -1.80
C VAL A 365 -3.54 1.56 -1.26
N GLU A 366 -4.68 1.06 -1.71
CA GLU A 366 -5.99 1.53 -1.29
C GLU A 366 -6.25 1.29 0.20
N ARG A 367 -5.75 0.19 0.77
CA ARG A 367 -5.85 -0.07 2.22
C ARG A 367 -4.89 0.80 3.01
N ILE A 368 -3.65 0.94 2.53
CA ILE A 368 -2.65 1.84 3.12
C ILE A 368 -3.19 3.27 3.15
N PHE A 369 -3.80 3.72 2.05
CA PHE A 369 -4.45 5.01 1.92
C PHE A 369 -5.58 5.17 2.95
N SER A 370 -6.53 4.23 3.01
CA SER A 370 -7.67 4.34 3.93
C SER A 370 -7.23 4.41 5.40
N ILE A 371 -6.25 3.60 5.81
CA ILE A 371 -5.72 3.62 7.17
C ILE A 371 -4.96 4.92 7.44
N THR A 372 -4.12 5.36 6.51
CA THR A 372 -3.35 6.60 6.65
C THR A 372 -4.28 7.80 6.78
N LYS A 373 -5.31 7.88 5.93
CA LYS A 373 -6.31 8.95 5.96
C LYS A 373 -7.07 8.98 7.28
N ALA A 374 -7.57 7.83 7.75
CA ALA A 374 -8.29 7.74 9.02
C ALA A 374 -7.41 8.20 10.22
N ARG A 375 -6.11 7.89 10.20
CA ARG A 375 -5.16 8.36 11.21
C ARG A 375 -4.94 9.87 11.14
N MET A 376 -4.72 10.41 9.94
CA MET A 376 -4.56 11.86 9.75
C MET A 376 -5.79 12.65 10.23
N GLU A 377 -7.00 12.11 10.02
CA GLU A 377 -8.25 12.70 10.52
C GLU A 377 -8.34 12.64 12.05
N ALA A 378 -7.94 11.53 12.68
CA ALA A 378 -7.93 11.37 14.13
C ALA A 378 -6.90 12.26 14.84
N GLU A 379 -5.75 12.50 14.23
CA GLU A 379 -4.66 13.34 14.75
C GLU A 379 -4.91 14.85 14.57
N GLY A 380 -6.07 15.24 14.01
CA GLY A 380 -6.43 16.65 13.78
C GLY A 380 -5.48 17.35 12.80
N ASN A 381 -4.88 16.58 11.88
CA ASN A 381 -3.71 17.01 11.15
C ASN A 381 -4.02 18.17 10.17
N LYS A 382 -3.02 19.06 10.01
CA LYS A 382 -3.12 20.33 9.28
C LYS A 382 -3.56 20.16 7.82
N SER A 383 -4.08 21.23 7.23
CA SER A 383 -4.57 21.28 5.84
C SER A 383 -3.58 20.66 4.84
N VAL A 384 -3.95 19.51 4.25
CA VAL A 384 -3.23 18.93 3.12
C VAL A 384 -3.45 19.81 1.90
N ARG A 385 -2.37 20.35 1.33
CA ARG A 385 -2.40 21.09 0.07
C ARG A 385 -2.75 20.15 -1.07
N THR A 386 -3.56 20.60 -2.03
CA THR A 386 -4.03 19.78 -3.17
C THR A 386 -3.27 20.07 -4.47
N ASN A 387 -2.26 20.92 -4.41
CA ASN A 387 -1.41 21.32 -5.54
C ASN A 387 0.01 21.58 -5.02
N GLU A 388 0.93 21.71 -5.96
CA GLU A 388 2.34 21.99 -5.69
C GLU A 388 2.74 23.44 -6.04
N VAL A 389 1.79 24.36 -6.22
CA VAL A 389 2.09 25.75 -6.61
C VAL A 389 2.94 26.42 -5.54
N ASP A 390 4.15 26.85 -5.88
CA ASP A 390 5.05 27.52 -4.94
C ASP A 390 4.64 28.98 -4.74
N VAL A 391 4.21 29.66 -5.80
CA VAL A 391 3.96 31.10 -5.77
C VAL A 391 2.74 31.51 -6.61
N TYR A 392 1.91 32.41 -6.06
CA TYR A 392 0.76 32.97 -6.76
C TYR A 392 1.03 34.41 -7.19
N VAL A 393 0.98 34.68 -8.50
CA VAL A 393 1.21 36.02 -9.07
C VAL A 393 -0.10 36.81 -9.04
N MET A 394 -0.07 37.87 -8.25
CA MET A 394 -1.17 38.79 -8.02
C MET A 394 -0.86 40.16 -8.61
N ALA A 395 -1.92 40.90 -8.93
CA ALA A 395 -1.79 42.31 -9.26
C ALA A 395 -2.81 43.17 -8.49
N PHE A 396 -2.42 44.39 -8.16
CA PHE A 396 -3.25 45.39 -7.51
C PHE A 396 -2.96 46.78 -8.08
N GLY A 397 -3.97 47.63 -8.16
CA GLY A 397 -3.82 49.00 -8.63
C GLY A 397 -5.02 49.86 -8.28
N GLY A 398 -4.84 51.17 -8.48
CA GLY A 398 -5.82 52.19 -8.13
C GLY A 398 -6.84 52.49 -9.23
N LYS A 399 -7.22 53.77 -9.32
CA LYS A 399 -8.16 54.25 -10.35
C LYS A 399 -7.51 54.17 -11.73
N GLY A 400 -8.07 53.35 -12.63
CA GLY A 400 -7.52 53.10 -13.96
C GLY A 400 -6.87 51.73 -14.13
N PHE A 401 -6.70 50.95 -13.05
CA PHE A 401 -6.07 49.63 -13.09
C PHE A 401 -6.74 48.68 -14.08
N GLU A 402 -5.98 48.16 -15.04
CA GLU A 402 -6.48 47.21 -16.06
C GLU A 402 -6.20 45.74 -15.71
N GLY A 403 -5.57 45.47 -14.57
CA GLY A 403 -5.33 44.11 -14.07
C GLY A 403 -3.94 43.55 -14.32
N LEU A 404 -3.10 44.27 -15.09
CA LEU A 404 -1.71 43.90 -15.43
C LEU A 404 -1.60 42.46 -15.95
N LEU A 405 -2.53 42.04 -16.82
CA LEU A 405 -2.57 40.66 -17.31
C LEU A 405 -1.29 40.29 -18.09
N PRO A 406 -0.83 41.08 -19.09
CA PRO A 406 0.43 40.77 -19.80
C PRO A 406 1.62 40.65 -18.86
N GLU A 407 1.72 41.52 -17.85
CA GLU A 407 2.82 41.53 -16.89
C GLU A 407 2.77 40.34 -15.94
N ARG A 408 1.57 39.97 -15.46
CA ARG A 408 1.38 38.73 -14.69
C ARG A 408 1.75 37.49 -15.51
N MET A 409 1.37 37.45 -16.79
CA MET A 409 1.76 36.37 -17.70
C MET A 409 3.28 36.32 -17.91
N GLN A 410 3.93 37.47 -18.06
CA GLN A 410 5.37 37.55 -18.23
C GLN A 410 6.11 37.06 -16.97
N VAL A 411 5.65 37.44 -15.78
CA VAL A 411 6.19 36.94 -14.50
C VAL A 411 6.00 35.44 -14.38
N ALA A 412 4.78 34.93 -14.64
CA ALA A 412 4.50 33.49 -14.59
C ALA A 412 5.39 32.72 -15.57
N LYS A 413 5.55 33.22 -16.81
CA LYS A 413 6.45 32.63 -17.81
C LYS A 413 7.88 32.52 -17.29
N ARG A 414 8.43 33.61 -16.76
CA ARG A 414 9.81 33.64 -16.21
C ARG A 414 10.00 32.62 -15.09
N LEU A 415 9.02 32.51 -14.19
CA LEU A 415 9.05 31.54 -13.10
C LEU A 415 8.98 30.09 -13.63
N TRP A 416 8.09 29.83 -14.60
CA TRP A 416 8.02 28.51 -15.24
C TRP A 416 9.29 28.15 -16.01
N ASP A 417 9.89 29.09 -16.74
CA ASP A 417 11.18 28.90 -17.43
C ASP A 417 12.30 28.54 -16.44
N ALA A 418 12.20 29.03 -15.19
CA ALA A 418 13.12 28.71 -14.10
C ALA A 418 12.74 27.45 -13.30
N GLY A 419 11.69 26.72 -13.70
CA GLY A 419 11.22 25.52 -13.00
C GLY A 419 10.43 25.77 -11.70
N ILE A 420 10.04 27.02 -11.44
CA ILE A 420 9.25 27.41 -10.27
C ILE A 420 7.76 27.24 -10.60
N LYS A 421 7.01 26.60 -9.69
CA LYS A 421 5.59 26.30 -9.90
C LYS A 421 4.76 27.54 -9.58
N ALA A 422 4.41 28.33 -10.59
CA ALA A 422 3.65 29.57 -10.44
C ALA A 422 2.21 29.46 -10.98
N GLU A 423 1.27 30.20 -10.38
CA GLU A 423 -0.09 30.40 -10.92
C GLU A 423 -0.52 31.86 -10.86
N PHE A 424 -1.54 32.22 -11.64
CA PHE A 424 -2.20 33.53 -11.60
C PHE A 424 -3.67 33.42 -12.00
N SER A 425 -4.48 34.43 -11.68
CA SER A 425 -5.90 34.44 -12.02
C SER A 425 -6.15 34.62 -13.52
N TRP A 426 -6.97 33.75 -14.13
CA TRP A 426 -7.45 33.87 -15.52
C TRP A 426 -8.55 34.90 -15.73
N LYS A 427 -8.53 35.97 -14.92
CA LYS A 427 -9.35 37.16 -15.13
C LYS A 427 -8.44 38.27 -15.60
N VAL A 428 -8.93 39.10 -16.53
CA VAL A 428 -8.22 40.31 -16.97
C VAL A 428 -7.94 41.19 -15.76
N LYS A 429 -8.98 41.52 -14.99
CA LYS A 429 -8.92 42.38 -13.81
C LYS A 429 -9.42 41.68 -12.53
N PRO A 430 -8.60 40.82 -11.90
CA PRO A 430 -8.98 40.16 -10.66
C PRO A 430 -8.99 41.16 -9.48
N LYS A 431 -9.94 41.01 -8.56
CA LYS A 431 -9.93 41.79 -7.29
C LYS A 431 -8.90 41.19 -6.34
N LEU A 432 -8.12 42.03 -5.65
CA LEU A 432 -7.07 41.57 -4.72
C LEU A 432 -7.57 40.57 -3.65
N PRO A 433 -8.71 40.79 -2.96
CA PRO A 433 -9.23 39.79 -2.01
C PRO A 433 -9.55 38.43 -2.63
N ALA A 434 -9.98 38.41 -3.90
CA ALA A 434 -10.27 37.15 -4.60
C ALA A 434 -8.98 36.40 -4.99
N GLN A 435 -7.89 37.12 -5.22
CA GLN A 435 -6.57 36.52 -5.49
C GLN A 435 -5.99 35.92 -4.20
N PHE A 436 -6.04 36.64 -3.08
CA PHE A 436 -5.65 36.09 -1.78
C PHE A 436 -6.49 34.87 -1.40
N LYS A 437 -7.81 34.95 -1.54
CA LYS A 437 -8.70 33.80 -1.31
C LYS A 437 -8.33 32.59 -2.18
N ALA A 438 -7.98 32.81 -3.45
CA ALA A 438 -7.56 31.72 -4.33
C ALA A 438 -6.24 31.09 -3.87
N ALA A 439 -5.24 31.91 -3.53
CA ALA A 439 -3.96 31.44 -3.01
C ALA A 439 -4.13 30.68 -1.67
N GLU A 440 -4.93 31.21 -0.75
CA GLU A 440 -5.22 30.59 0.55
C GLU A 440 -6.00 29.28 0.41
N THR A 441 -7.04 29.24 -0.43
CA THR A 441 -7.83 28.01 -0.69
C THR A 441 -6.94 26.91 -1.25
N ASN A 442 -5.97 27.27 -2.08
CA ASN A 442 -5.00 26.37 -2.68
C ASN A 442 -3.77 26.11 -1.79
N GLY A 443 -3.68 26.77 -0.63
CA GLY A 443 -2.55 26.66 0.30
C GLY A 443 -1.21 27.10 -0.28
N VAL A 444 -1.20 28.03 -1.24
CA VAL A 444 0.04 28.52 -1.87
C VAL A 444 0.88 29.29 -0.84
N PRO A 445 2.18 28.96 -0.66
CA PRO A 445 2.98 29.50 0.43
C PRO A 445 3.48 30.92 0.15
N PHE A 446 3.65 31.31 -1.12
CA PHE A 446 4.13 32.63 -1.48
C PHE A 446 3.20 33.36 -2.44
N ALA A 447 3.20 34.69 -2.39
CA ALA A 447 2.53 35.55 -3.33
C ALA A 447 3.49 36.60 -3.90
N ILE A 448 3.49 36.76 -5.22
CA ILE A 448 4.10 37.92 -5.88
C ILE A 448 3.01 38.96 -6.05
N ILE A 449 3.24 40.20 -5.62
CA ILE A 449 2.29 41.29 -5.76
C ILE A 449 2.88 42.33 -6.71
N LEU A 450 2.26 42.47 -7.88
CA LEU A 450 2.57 43.50 -8.87
C LEU A 450 1.65 44.70 -8.65
N ALA A 451 2.24 45.87 -8.47
CA ALA A 451 1.51 47.12 -8.40
C ALA A 451 2.12 48.15 -9.36
N GLU A 452 1.29 49.04 -9.89
CA GLU A 452 1.64 49.89 -11.04
C GLU A 452 2.85 50.79 -10.78
N GLU A 453 3.01 51.32 -9.56
CA GLU A 453 4.15 52.16 -9.19
C GLU A 453 5.43 51.35 -8.99
N GLU A 454 5.35 50.25 -8.22
CA GLU A 454 6.49 49.35 -8.00
C GLU A 454 7.01 48.77 -9.33
N LEU A 455 6.11 48.37 -10.22
CA LEU A 455 6.49 47.77 -11.49
C LEU A 455 7.16 48.79 -12.44
N LYS A 456 6.71 50.06 -12.43
CA LYS A 456 7.40 51.16 -13.15
C LYS A 456 8.83 51.38 -12.65
N ASN A 457 9.08 51.11 -11.37
CA ASN A 457 10.40 51.19 -10.76
C ASN A 457 11.21 49.88 -10.93
N GLY A 458 10.71 48.92 -11.73
CA GLY A 458 11.36 47.63 -11.93
C GLY A 458 11.33 46.75 -10.68
N GLN A 459 10.29 46.84 -9.86
CA GLN A 459 10.18 46.12 -8.59
C GLN A 459 8.88 45.30 -8.48
N PHE A 460 8.90 44.30 -7.60
CA PHE A 460 7.72 43.54 -7.16
C PHE A 460 7.82 43.27 -5.66
N LYS A 461 6.71 42.87 -5.02
CA LYS A 461 6.72 42.40 -3.63
C LYS A 461 6.57 40.88 -3.58
N LEU A 462 7.40 40.22 -2.77
CA LEU A 462 7.28 38.80 -2.46
C LEU A 462 6.81 38.64 -1.02
N LYS A 463 5.63 38.02 -0.84
CA LYS A 463 4.96 37.85 0.44
C LYS A 463 4.86 36.37 0.81
N GLU A 464 5.21 36.04 2.04
CA GLU A 464 4.92 34.73 2.63
C GLU A 464 3.51 34.72 3.22
N MET A 465 2.74 33.69 2.85
CA MET A 465 1.35 33.53 3.23
C MET A 465 1.22 32.95 4.64
N GLY A 466 0.21 33.40 5.39
CA GLY A 466 -0.07 32.84 6.73
C GLY A 466 0.76 33.37 7.90
N LEU A 467 1.67 34.33 7.67
CA LEU A 467 2.42 34.99 8.76
C LEU A 467 1.47 35.66 9.80
N PRO A 468 1.82 35.66 11.10
CA PRO A 468 0.97 36.27 12.14
C PRO A 468 0.89 37.80 12.01
N GLU A 469 -0.14 38.40 12.61
CA GLU A 469 -0.20 39.87 12.74
C GLU A 469 1.03 40.40 13.51
N GLY A 470 1.57 41.53 13.05
CA GLY A 470 2.79 42.13 13.60
C GLY A 470 4.11 41.54 13.09
N HIS A 471 4.09 40.49 12.26
CA HIS A 471 5.33 40.00 11.64
C HIS A 471 5.94 41.05 10.69
N PRO A 472 7.27 41.31 10.73
CA PRO A 472 7.89 42.38 9.94
C PRO A 472 7.72 42.21 8.43
N GLU A 473 7.69 40.97 7.94
CA GLU A 473 7.49 40.65 6.52
C GLU A 473 6.02 40.38 6.14
N LYS A 474 5.07 40.70 7.03
CA LYS A 474 3.66 40.35 6.84
C LYS A 474 3.13 40.85 5.49
N ASP A 475 3.49 42.05 5.06
CA ASP A 475 3.00 42.67 3.81
C ASP A 475 3.87 42.39 2.57
N GLY A 476 4.90 41.58 2.73
CA GLY A 476 5.84 41.21 1.68
C GLY A 476 7.02 42.16 1.58
N VAL A 477 8.12 41.63 1.06
CA VAL A 477 9.41 42.31 0.93
C VAL A 477 9.59 42.74 -0.52
N PRO A 478 10.03 43.98 -0.81
CA PRO A 478 10.28 44.43 -2.16
C PRO A 478 11.58 43.83 -2.74
N TYR A 479 11.52 43.42 -4.01
CA TYR A 479 12.65 42.90 -4.79
C TYR A 479 12.69 43.58 -6.17
N SER A 480 13.88 43.62 -6.78
CA SER A 480 14.01 44.02 -8.19
C SER A 480 13.50 42.92 -9.11
N MET A 481 12.81 43.30 -10.18
CA MET A 481 12.35 42.40 -11.25
C MET A 481 13.49 41.65 -11.93
N ASP A 482 14.72 42.16 -11.91
CA ASP A 482 15.89 41.45 -12.45
C ASP A 482 16.28 40.23 -11.62
N LYS A 483 15.87 40.21 -10.34
CA LYS A 483 16.13 39.11 -9.39
C LYS A 483 14.89 38.24 -9.12
N LEU A 484 13.88 38.30 -9.98
CA LEU A 484 12.59 37.63 -9.77
C LEU A 484 12.76 36.13 -9.45
N GLU A 485 13.48 35.41 -10.29
CA GLU A 485 13.65 33.96 -10.19
C GLU A 485 14.51 33.60 -8.97
N GLU A 486 15.63 34.30 -8.77
CA GLU A 486 16.55 34.09 -7.64
C GLU A 486 15.87 34.32 -6.29
N ALA A 487 15.15 35.43 -6.15
CA ALA A 487 14.47 35.80 -4.90
C ALA A 487 13.38 34.79 -4.52
N VAL A 488 12.60 34.33 -5.50
CA VAL A 488 11.54 33.35 -5.28
C VAL A 488 12.12 31.98 -4.96
N ALA A 489 13.14 31.53 -5.71
CA ALA A 489 13.82 30.26 -5.44
C ALA A 489 14.44 30.22 -4.04
N ALA A 490 15.09 31.31 -3.60
CA ALA A 490 15.68 31.40 -2.27
C ALA A 490 14.64 31.27 -1.14
N LYS A 491 13.48 31.91 -1.28
CA LYS A 491 12.38 31.79 -0.29
C LYS A 491 11.79 30.38 -0.27
N ILE A 492 11.61 29.74 -1.43
CA ILE A 492 11.14 28.35 -1.53
C ILE A 492 12.12 27.41 -0.82
N GLU A 493 13.42 27.55 -1.08
CA GLU A 493 14.44 26.69 -0.50
C GLU A 493 14.57 26.88 1.03
N ALA A 494 14.55 28.12 1.51
CA ALA A 494 14.54 28.41 2.94
C ALA A 494 13.33 27.79 3.67
N SER A 495 12.15 27.81 3.04
CA SER A 495 10.94 27.18 3.59
C SER A 495 11.06 25.66 3.66
N LYS A 496 11.65 25.02 2.64
CA LYS A 496 11.91 23.57 2.63
C LYS A 496 12.87 23.15 3.74
N GLN A 497 13.97 23.90 3.91
CA GLN A 497 14.96 23.62 4.94
C GLN A 497 14.37 23.75 6.35
N ALA A 498 13.57 24.80 6.61
CA ALA A 498 12.88 24.97 7.89
C ALA A 498 11.93 23.81 8.20
N GLN A 499 11.23 23.27 7.19
CA GLN A 499 10.38 22.10 7.34
C GLN A 499 11.18 20.83 7.64
N LEU A 500 12.27 20.56 6.92
CA LEU A 500 13.17 19.43 7.17
C LEU A 500 13.72 19.46 8.61
N THR A 501 14.25 20.59 9.06
CA THR A 501 14.76 20.74 10.44
C THR A 501 13.69 20.52 11.51
N SER A 502 12.42 20.83 11.22
CA SER A 502 11.31 20.59 12.15
C SER A 502 10.93 19.12 12.25
N VAL A 503 11.05 18.37 11.15
CA VAL A 503 10.81 16.91 11.12
C VAL A 503 11.94 16.19 11.83
N ASP A 504 13.19 16.58 11.58
CA ASP A 504 14.37 16.03 12.27
C ASP A 504 14.32 16.30 13.78
N ALA A 505 13.91 17.49 14.21
CA ALA A 505 13.74 17.81 15.63
C ALA A 505 12.59 17.03 16.31
N VAL A 506 11.57 16.61 15.56
CA VAL A 506 10.51 15.72 16.05
C VAL A 506 11.00 14.27 16.10
N ALA A 507 11.79 13.84 15.11
CA ALA A 507 12.43 12.52 15.10
C ALA A 507 13.43 12.36 16.25
N GLU A 508 14.27 13.36 16.53
CA GLU A 508 15.22 13.36 17.66
C GLU A 508 14.50 13.32 19.02
N LYS A 509 13.39 14.05 19.18
CA LYS A 509 12.60 14.01 20.43
C LYS A 509 11.95 12.65 20.68
N LEU A 510 11.61 11.91 19.62
CA LEU A 510 11.10 10.54 19.71
C LEU A 510 12.21 9.53 20.06
N ASP A 511 13.45 9.77 19.61
CA ASP A 511 14.60 8.94 20.01
C ASP A 511 15.02 9.18 21.47
N THR A 512 14.96 10.44 21.96
CA THR A 512 15.29 10.72 23.37
C THR A 512 14.26 10.19 24.36
N THR A 513 12.98 10.12 23.98
CA THR A 513 11.92 9.60 24.86
C THR A 513 11.94 8.06 24.99
N ASN A 514 12.53 7.34 24.02
CA ASN A 514 12.73 5.89 24.12
C ASN A 514 13.93 5.50 25.02
N LEU A 515 14.96 6.36 25.12
CA LEU A 515 16.10 6.11 26.01
C LEU A 515 15.72 6.30 27.49
N ASP A 516 14.88 7.29 27.80
CA ASP A 516 14.44 7.54 29.17
C ASP A 516 13.41 6.50 29.68
N ALA A 517 12.59 5.95 28.77
CA ALA A 517 11.65 4.87 29.11
C ALA A 517 12.36 3.53 29.37
N ALA A 518 13.50 3.26 28.69
CA ALA A 518 14.31 2.07 28.91
C ALA A 518 15.12 2.13 30.23
N ALA A 519 15.51 3.32 30.69
CA ALA A 519 16.24 3.49 31.95
C ALA A 519 15.34 3.35 33.21
N ALA A 520 14.03 3.56 33.09
CA ALA A 520 13.09 3.50 34.23
C ALA A 520 12.61 2.08 34.58
N ALA A 521 12.88 1.08 33.74
CA ALA A 521 12.44 -0.30 33.92
C ALA A 521 13.56 -1.21 34.46
N THR A 522 14.22 -0.81 35.55
CA THR A 522 15.07 -1.74 36.33
C THR A 522 14.31 -2.14 37.61
N PRO A 523 14.01 -3.44 37.84
CA PRO A 523 13.32 -3.84 39.06
C PRO A 523 14.26 -3.67 40.26
N LYS A 524 13.84 -2.89 41.26
CA LYS A 524 14.48 -2.89 42.58
C LYS A 524 14.27 -4.26 43.21
N THR A 525 15.38 -4.96 43.42
CA THR A 525 15.46 -6.17 44.25
C THR A 525 15.19 -5.81 45.71
N SER A 526 14.16 -6.42 46.28
CA SER A 526 14.04 -6.70 47.73
C SER A 526 13.20 -7.94 47.92
#